data_AF-A0A1Y6KYL3-F1
#
_entry.id   AF-A0A1Y6KYL3-F1
#
_cell.length_a   1.000
_cell.length_b   1.000
_cell.length_c   1.000
_cell.angle_alpha   90.00
_cell.angle_beta   90.00
_cell.angle_gamma   90.00
#
_symmetry.space_group_name_H-M   'P 1'
#
loop_
_entity.id
_entity.type
_entity.pdbx_description
1 polymer ?
#
loop_
_entity_poly.entity_id
_entity_poly.type
_entity_poly.pdbx_seq_one_letter_code
_entity_poly.pdbx_strand_id
1 'polypeptide(L)' 'MNKEKYNNIANHIFKAEAVRAAVYDVITQSMTAYRAEIVYGVTPNTLNRYVKKFNLELDYLQSMGLKKL' A
#
# COMPACT_ATOMS: atom_id res chain seq x y z
N MET A 1 9.44 -5.15 -0.34
CA MET A 1 8.23 -5.84 -0.83
C MET A 1 8.39 -6.14 -2.32
N ASN A 2 8.05 -7.34 -2.80
CA ASN A 2 8.03 -7.63 -4.24
C ASN A 2 6.80 -6.98 -4.88
N LYS A 3 6.96 -6.33 -6.04
CA LYS A 3 5.89 -5.60 -6.75
C LYS A 3 4.71 -6.49 -7.17
N GLU A 4 4.95 -7.74 -7.55
CA GLU A 4 3.90 -8.70 -7.90
C GLU A 4 3.03 -9.04 -6.68
N LYS A 5 3.69 -9.37 -5.56
CA LYS A 5 3.04 -9.66 -4.28
C LYS A 5 2.25 -8.47 -3.76
N TYR A 6 2.85 -7.28 -3.85
CA TYR A 6 2.16 -6.03 -3.56
C TYR A 6 0.90 -5.87 -4.40
N ASN A 7 0.99 -6.05 -5.73
CA ASN A 7 -0.13 -5.86 -6.64
C ASN A 7 -1.29 -6.81 -6.32
N ASN A 8 -1.00 -8.07 -5.99
CA ASN A 8 -2.03 -9.03 -5.61
C ASN A 8 -2.85 -8.52 -4.43
N ILE A 9 -2.21 -8.03 -3.37
CA ILE A 9 -2.90 -7.51 -2.19
C ILE A 9 -3.56 -6.16 -2.50
N ALA A 10 -2.82 -5.22 -3.07
CA ALA A 10 -3.25 -3.84 -3.27
C ALA A 10 -4.43 -3.71 -4.25
N ASN A 11 -4.54 -4.60 -5.25
CA ASN A 11 -5.67 -4.62 -6.18
C ASN A 11 -7.00 -4.99 -5.50
N HIS A 12 -6.96 -5.78 -4.42
CA HIS A 12 -8.15 -6.09 -3.63
C HIS A 12 -8.57 -4.93 -2.71
N ILE A 13 -7.61 -4.09 -2.27
CA ILE A 13 -7.86 -3.02 -1.31
C ILE A 13 -8.20 -1.69 -1.98
N PHE A 14 -7.49 -1.34 -3.07
CA PHE A 14 -7.51 -0.01 -3.67
C PHE A 14 -7.90 -0.06 -5.15
N LYS A 15 -8.96 0.67 -5.51
CA LYS A 15 -9.46 0.73 -6.89
C LYS A 15 -8.63 1.64 -7.80
N ALA A 16 -8.15 2.77 -7.28
CA ALA A 16 -7.40 3.76 -8.05
C ALA A 16 -5.93 3.37 -8.20
N GLU A 17 -5.40 3.43 -9.43
CA GLU A 17 -4.00 3.11 -9.72
C GLU A 17 -3.03 4.06 -9.03
N ALA A 18 -3.32 5.37 -9.05
CA ALA A 18 -2.52 6.38 -8.35
C ALA A 18 -2.37 6.08 -6.86
N VAL A 19 -3.44 5.59 -6.22
CA VAL A 19 -3.40 5.17 -4.82
C VAL A 19 -2.49 3.95 -4.64
N ARG A 20 -2.56 2.95 -5.54
CA ARG A 20 -1.68 1.78 -5.48
C ARG A 20 -0.22 2.19 -5.69
N ALA A 21 0.10 3.06 -6.64
CA ALA A 21 1.46 3.52 -6.85
C ALA A 21 1.98 4.27 -5.60
N ALA A 22 1.17 5.17 -5.06
CA ALA A 22 1.51 5.95 -3.87
C ALA A 22 1.74 5.09 -2.62
N VAL A 23 0.88 4.11 -2.35
CA VAL A 23 1.05 3.20 -1.21
C VAL A 23 2.32 2.36 -1.39
N TYR A 24 2.61 1.88 -2.59
CA TYR A 24 3.83 1.10 -2.87
C TYR A 24 5.10 1.89 -2.52
N ASP A 25 5.17 3.15 -2.96
CA ASP A 25 6.31 4.01 -2.69
C ASP A 25 6.51 4.30 -1.20
N VAL A 26 5.41 4.46 -0.46
CA VAL A 26 5.49 4.68 0.99
C VAL A 26 5.97 3.43 1.72
N ILE A 27 5.42 2.25 1.43
CA ILE A 27 5.81 1.01 2.12
C ILE A 27 7.22 0.52 1.73
N THR A 28 7.71 0.92 0.56
CA THR A 28 9.09 0.65 0.11
C THR A 28 10.07 1.76 0.50
N GLN A 29 9.61 2.77 1.25
CA GLN A 29 10.41 3.90 1.73
C GLN A 29 11.06 4.73 0.61
N SER A 30 10.53 4.68 -0.62
CA SER A 30 10.99 5.56 -1.70
C SER A 30 10.48 6.99 -1.53
N MET A 31 9.34 7.17 -0.83
CA MET A 31 8.76 8.47 -0.50
C MET A 31 8.11 8.49 0.88
N THR A 32 8.00 9.67 1.48
CA THR A 32 7.11 9.89 2.62
C THR A 32 5.65 9.93 2.16
N ALA A 33 4.70 9.61 3.05
CA ALA A 33 3.26 9.68 2.74
C ALA A 33 2.85 11.06 2.21
N TYR A 34 3.33 12.14 2.84
CA TYR A 34 3.08 13.50 2.37
C TYR A 34 3.55 13.74 0.94
N ARG A 35 4.78 13.33 0.61
CA ARG A 35 5.33 13.53 -0.74
C ARG A 35 4.60 12.69 -1.78
N ALA A 36 4.26 11.45 -1.45
CA ALA A 36 3.51 10.57 -2.33
C ALA A 36 2.08 11.10 -2.58
N GLU A 37 1.43 11.70 -1.58
CA GLU A 37 0.12 12.36 -1.77
C GLU A 37 0.18 13.45 -2.83
N ILE A 38 1.22 14.30 -2.79
CA ILE A 38 1.42 15.37 -3.76
C ILE A 38 1.71 14.79 -5.16
N VAL A 39 2.68 13.88 -5.27
CA VAL A 39 3.15 13.35 -6.57
C VAL A 39 2.05 12.59 -7.30
N TYR A 40 1.24 11.81 -6.57
CA TYR A 40 0.21 10.95 -7.16
C TYR A 40 -1.19 11.58 -7.14
N GLY A 41 -1.34 12.82 -6.67
CA GLY A 41 -2.64 13.50 -6.59
C GLY A 41 -3.62 12.81 -5.64
N VAL A 42 -3.12 12.17 -4.58
CA VAL A 42 -3.96 11.53 -3.56
C VAL A 42 -4.37 12.58 -2.53
N THR A 43 -5.64 12.56 -2.11
CA THR A 43 -6.16 13.49 -1.10
C THR A 43 -5.28 13.51 0.15
N PRO A 44 -4.91 14.69 0.69
CA PRO A 44 -4.04 14.79 1.86
C PRO A 44 -4.53 13.97 3.07
N ASN A 45 -3.59 13.43 3.85
CA ASN A 45 -3.84 12.58 5.03
C ASN A 45 -4.57 11.25 4.73
N THR A 46 -4.59 10.81 3.48
CA THR A 46 -5.21 9.56 3.06
C THR A 46 -4.23 8.40 3.08
N LEU A 47 -2.97 8.62 2.69
CA LEU A 47 -1.99 7.55 2.60
C LEU A 47 -1.64 6.94 3.95
N ASN A 48 -1.60 7.73 5.03
CA ASN A 48 -1.39 7.17 6.37
C ASN A 48 -2.45 6.11 6.72
N ARG A 49 -3.72 6.35 6.36
CA ARG A 49 -4.82 5.39 6.56
C ARG A 49 -4.69 4.18 5.64
N TYR A 50 -4.32 4.40 4.39
CA TYR A 50 -4.20 3.32 3.40
C TYR A 50 -3.00 2.42 3.63
N VAL A 51 -1.85 2.96 4.04
CA VAL A 51 -0.70 2.17 4.48
C VAL A 51 -1.07 1.32 5.69
N LYS A 52 -1.75 1.89 6.68
CA LYS A 52 -2.26 1.11 7.82
C LYS A 52 -3.20 -0.01 7.37
N LYS A 53 -4.14 0.27 6.46
CA LYS A 53 -5.06 -0.74 5.91
C LYS A 53 -4.31 -1.86 5.18
N PHE A 54 -3.30 -1.53 4.38
CA PHE A 54 -2.48 -2.50 3.68
C PHE A 54 -1.70 -3.40 4.66
N ASN A 55 -1.08 -2.82 5.69
CA ASN A 55 -0.35 -3.59 6.69
C ASN A 55 -1.27 -4.52 7.49
N LEU A 56 -2.48 -4.08 7.84
CA LEU A 56 -3.46 -4.96 8.49
C LEU A 56 -3.87 -6.15 7.61
N GLU A 57 -4.05 -5.93 6.30
CA GLU A 57 -4.33 -7.02 5.37
C GLU A 57 -3.14 -8.00 5.29
N LEU A 58 -1.92 -7.46 5.26
CA LEU A 58 -0.71 -8.28 5.26
C LEU A 58 -0.60 -9.13 6.53
N ASP A 59 -0.85 -8.55 7.70
CA ASP A 59 -0.84 -9.24 9.00
C ASP A 59 -1.91 -10.34 9.04
N TYR A 60 -3.11 -10.06 8.53
CA TYR A 60 -4.19 -11.04 8.41
C TYR A 60 -3.79 -12.23 7.54
N LEU A 61 -3.27 -11.97 6.34
CA LEU A 61 -2.83 -13.02 5.41
C LEU A 61 -1.70 -13.87 6.03
N GLN A 62 -0.75 -13.24 6.72
CA GLN A 62 0.31 -13.94 7.44
C GLN A 62 -0.24 -14.82 8.58
N SER A 63 -1.24 -14.34 9.32
CA SER A 63 -1.88 -15.11 10.40
C SER A 63 -2.58 -16.38 9.89
N MET A 64 -3.04 -16.38 8.64
CA MET A 64 -3.64 -17.54 7.97
C MET A 64 -2.60 -18.55 7.44
N GLY A 65 -1.31 -18.35 7.73
CA GLY A 65 -0.26 -19.27 7.31
C GLY A 65 0.24 -19.06 5.88
N LEU A 66 -0.12 -17.94 5.23
CA LEU A 66 0.48 -17.52 3.95
C LEU A 66 1.89 -16.96 4.23
N LYS A 67 2.80 -17.83 4.67
CA LYS A 67 4.18 -17.55 5.12
C LYS A 67 5.12 -16.98 4.05
N LYS A 68 4.66 -16.80 2.81
CA LYS A 68 5.47 -16.35 1.67
C LYS A 68 4.80 -15.29 0.80
N LEU A 69 3.94 -14.44 1.36
CA LEU A 69 3.55 -13.19 0.69
C LEU A 69 4.65 -12.12 0.76
#